data_AF-A0A812KHQ0-F1
#
_entry.id   AF-A0A812KHQ0-F1
#
_cell.length_a   1.000
_cell.length_b   1.000
_cell.length_c   1.000
_cell.angle_alpha   90.00
_cell.angle_beta   90.00
_cell.angle_gamma   90.00
#
_symmetry.space_group_name_H-M   'P 1'
#
loop_
_entity.id
_entity.type
_entity.pdbx_description
1 polymer ?
#
loop_
_entity_poly.entity_id
_entity_poly.type
_entity_poly.pdbx_seq_one_letter_code
_entity_poly.pdbx_strand_id
1 'polypeptide(L)'
;MNHAGADDDSGAGVAPGDEELEQPSTHEELQRLCELMAQQQAHLTQLLESRQTTGQDDRETGLLDMILRNDEAGALAMVRSLRPDVLASVQDLAGMTALHWAVRVGSLSLVFAILEKTPQLADRPTTVGRSPPHWTALMVMADQSYRPHHRQMAAALVSHMSQTALSVRAGTLSTVSHLAAARGHIHLLKKVLWRLNDMGGHQAVSEHLAIVNSVASWLTSTREFQDFRLSFEILFAQN
;
A
#
# COMPACT_ATOMS: atom_id res chain seq x y z
N MET A 1 94.66 6.48 10.25
CA MET A 1 94.87 5.01 10.27
C MET A 1 95.20 4.60 11.69
N ASN A 2 94.65 3.46 12.09
CA ASN A 2 94.70 2.76 13.38
C ASN A 2 93.69 3.29 14.42
N HIS A 3 92.52 2.66 14.57
CA HIS A 3 92.21 1.33 15.15
C HIS A 3 92.00 1.42 16.66
N ALA A 4 90.76 1.13 17.08
CA ALA A 4 90.38 0.00 17.94
C ALA A 4 90.65 0.33 19.42
N GLY A 5 89.67 0.34 20.32
CA GLY A 5 88.72 -0.72 20.62
C GLY A 5 88.88 -1.03 22.13
N ALA A 6 87.80 -1.52 22.74
CA ALA A 6 87.72 -2.12 24.08
C ALA A 6 87.75 -1.16 25.30
N ASP A 7 86.56 -0.92 25.85
CA ASP A 7 86.08 -1.45 27.14
C ASP A 7 87.10 -1.63 28.28
N ASP A 8 86.86 -0.91 29.38
CA ASP A 8 87.02 -1.35 30.77
C ASP A 8 86.26 -0.33 31.65
N ASP A 9 85.10 -0.71 32.19
CA ASP A 9 84.92 -1.22 33.56
C ASP A 9 85.36 -0.22 34.65
N SER A 10 84.38 0.34 35.38
CA SER A 10 84.29 0.22 36.84
C SER A 10 83.28 1.20 37.47
N GLY A 11 82.36 0.64 38.26
CA GLY A 11 82.14 1.13 39.62
C GLY A 11 80.87 1.92 39.95
N ALA A 12 80.12 1.35 40.90
CA ALA A 12 79.13 1.95 41.82
C ALA A 12 77.77 2.36 41.22
N GLY A 13 76.62 1.91 41.71
CA GLY A 13 76.29 1.46 43.06
C GLY A 13 75.19 2.37 43.64
N VAL A 14 73.93 1.90 43.57
CA VAL A 14 72.85 2.07 44.58
C VAL A 14 72.39 3.53 44.85
N ALA A 15 71.35 4.04 44.20
CA ALA A 15 69.89 3.94 44.53
C ALA A 15 69.35 5.32 44.98
N PRO A 16 68.05 5.47 45.31
CA PRO A 16 66.85 5.25 44.51
C PRO A 16 66.06 6.57 44.37
N GLY A 17 65.07 6.61 43.48
CA GLY A 17 64.23 7.78 43.27
C GLY A 17 63.02 7.36 42.46
N ASP A 18 62.17 6.58 43.12
CA ASP A 18 60.91 6.09 42.62
C ASP A 18 60.00 7.27 42.26
N GLU A 19 59.65 7.39 40.99
CA GLU A 19 58.39 8.02 40.57
C GLU A 19 57.57 6.96 39.83
N GLU A 20 56.81 6.23 40.64
CA GLU A 20 55.45 5.77 40.37
C GLU A 20 54.94 6.03 38.94
N LEU A 21 54.94 4.99 38.12
CA LEU A 21 53.92 4.81 37.09
C LEU A 21 53.44 3.36 37.15
N GLU A 22 52.59 3.10 38.14
CA GLU A 22 51.61 2.02 38.03
C GLU A 22 50.81 2.21 36.73
N GLN A 23 51.02 1.33 35.75
CA GLN A 23 50.02 1.12 34.70
C GLN A 23 49.76 -0.37 34.48
N PRO A 24 49.00 -1.03 35.36
CA PRO A 24 48.30 -2.26 35.04
C PRO A 24 46.83 -1.99 34.63
N SER A 25 46.51 -0.85 34.01
CA SER A 25 45.12 -0.42 33.76
C SER A 25 44.71 -0.32 32.29
N THR A 26 45.61 -0.52 31.32
CA THR A 26 45.24 -0.33 29.89
C THR A 26 44.72 -1.60 29.23
N HIS A 27 45.32 -2.76 29.52
CA HIS A 27 44.98 -4.01 28.82
C HIS A 27 43.64 -4.60 29.26
N GLU A 28 43.36 -4.62 30.57
CA GLU A 28 42.11 -5.17 31.11
C GLU A 28 40.91 -4.27 30.77
N GLU A 29 41.08 -2.94 30.80
CA GLU A 29 40.04 -1.99 30.38
C GLU A 29 39.73 -2.13 28.89
N LEU A 30 40.75 -2.28 28.03
CA LEU A 30 40.57 -2.54 26.60
C LEU A 30 39.85 -3.87 26.34
N GLN A 31 40.19 -4.91 27.09
CA GLN A 31 39.54 -6.22 26.97
C GLN A 31 38.06 -6.14 27.36
N ARG A 32 37.74 -5.40 28.43
CA ARG A 32 36.37 -5.16 28.87
C ARG A 32 35.57 -4.28 27.90
N LEU A 33 36.23 -3.32 27.26
CA LEU A 33 35.63 -2.49 26.21
C LEU A 33 35.29 -3.32 24.96
N CYS A 34 36.18 -4.21 24.54
CA CYS A 34 35.94 -5.14 23.43
C CYS A 34 34.77 -6.09 23.73
N GLU A 35 34.69 -6.63 24.94
CA GLU A 35 33.55 -7.47 25.37
C GLU A 35 32.24 -6.69 25.36
N LEU A 36 32.25 -5.43 25.82
CA LEU A 36 31.07 -4.56 25.81
C LEU A 36 30.60 -4.25 24.38
N MET A 37 31.53 -3.95 23.47
CA MET A 37 31.18 -3.72 22.06
C MET A 37 30.62 -4.98 21.41
N ALA A 38 31.18 -6.15 21.71
CA ALA A 38 30.65 -7.43 21.22
C ALA A 38 29.24 -7.71 21.75
N GLN A 39 28.98 -7.41 23.03
CA GLN A 39 27.63 -7.51 23.62
C GLN A 39 26.65 -6.53 23.00
N GLN A 40 27.07 -5.28 22.77
CA GLN A 40 26.24 -4.27 22.13
C GLN A 40 25.91 -4.67 20.67
N GLN A 41 26.89 -5.20 19.94
CA GLN A 41 26.70 -5.68 18.59
C GLN A 41 25.74 -6.88 18.55
N ALA A 42 25.89 -7.84 19.46
CA ALA A 42 24.98 -8.98 19.59
C ALA A 42 23.55 -8.56 19.94
N HIS A 43 23.40 -7.56 20.80
CA HIS A 43 22.10 -7.02 21.16
C HIS A 43 21.44 -6.30 19.96
N LEU A 44 22.21 -5.52 19.19
CA LEU A 44 21.70 -4.88 17.97
C LEU A 44 21.30 -5.90 16.90
N THR A 45 22.08 -6.98 16.71
CA THR A 45 21.69 -8.05 15.77
C THR A 45 20.40 -8.74 16.23
N GLN A 46 20.24 -8.99 17.54
CA GLN A 46 19.01 -9.54 18.09
C GLN A 46 17.81 -8.60 17.93
N LEU A 47 18.00 -7.28 18.06
CA LEU A 47 16.95 -6.28 17.80
C LEU A 47 16.57 -6.21 16.30
N LEU A 48 17.54 -6.36 15.40
CA LEU A 48 17.27 -6.42 13.96
C LEU A 48 16.55 -7.71 13.57
N GLU A 49 16.92 -8.84 14.15
CA GLU A 49 16.26 -10.14 13.93
C GLU A 49 14.86 -10.18 14.55
N SER A 50 14.67 -9.66 15.77
CA SER A 50 13.35 -9.53 16.39
C SER A 50 12.44 -8.57 15.62
N ARG A 51 13.01 -7.57 14.94
CA ARG A 51 12.27 -6.68 14.03
C ARG A 51 11.95 -7.33 12.68
N GLN A 52 12.79 -8.22 12.17
CA GLN A 52 12.51 -9.00 10.96
C GLN A 52 11.51 -10.15 11.22
N THR A 53 11.45 -10.67 12.43
CA THR A 53 10.55 -11.75 12.86
C THR A 53 9.20 -11.26 13.40
N THR A 54 8.82 -10.01 13.12
CA THR A 54 7.42 -9.58 13.24
C THR A 54 6.58 -10.33 12.20
N GLY A 55 6.20 -11.58 12.50
CA GLY A 55 5.40 -12.49 11.67
C GLY A 55 3.97 -12.02 11.35
N GLN A 56 3.70 -10.72 11.48
CA GLN A 56 2.59 -10.04 10.84
C GLN A 56 2.83 -9.91 9.33
N ASP A 57 4.04 -9.55 8.90
CA ASP A 57 4.35 -9.38 7.48
C ASP A 57 4.23 -10.72 6.72
N ASP A 58 4.61 -11.84 7.31
CA ASP A 58 4.51 -13.16 6.66
C ASP A 58 3.06 -13.61 6.42
N ARG A 59 2.14 -13.30 7.35
CA ARG A 59 0.72 -13.68 7.20
C ARG A 59 -0.02 -12.77 6.22
N GLU A 60 0.25 -11.47 6.28
CA GLU A 60 -0.35 -10.48 5.38
C GLU A 60 0.19 -10.65 3.94
N THR A 61 1.49 -10.86 3.79
CA THR A 61 2.13 -11.16 2.50
C THR A 61 1.74 -12.54 1.99
N GLY A 62 1.57 -13.51 2.90
CA GLY A 62 1.12 -14.86 2.57
C GLY A 62 -0.26 -14.88 1.91
N LEU A 63 -1.21 -14.08 2.38
CA LEU A 63 -2.54 -14.01 1.74
C LEU A 63 -2.45 -13.51 0.30
N LEU A 64 -1.67 -12.44 0.07
CA LEU A 64 -1.53 -11.87 -1.27
C LEU A 64 -0.78 -12.81 -2.21
N ASP A 65 0.26 -13.48 -1.72
CA ASP A 65 1.01 -14.50 -2.48
C ASP A 65 0.13 -15.71 -2.86
N MET A 66 -0.75 -16.16 -1.97
CA MET A 66 -1.73 -17.22 -2.30
C MET A 66 -2.70 -16.79 -3.40
N ILE A 67 -3.25 -15.56 -3.31
CA ILE A 67 -4.15 -15.02 -4.35
C ILE A 67 -3.40 -14.90 -5.69
N LEU A 68 -2.15 -14.45 -5.67
CA LEU A 68 -1.28 -14.33 -6.85
C LEU A 68 -1.01 -15.67 -7.53
N ARG A 69 -0.79 -16.73 -6.73
CA ARG A 69 -0.59 -18.10 -7.22
C ARG A 69 -1.89 -18.79 -7.62
N ASN A 70 -3.03 -18.11 -7.52
CA ASN A 70 -4.36 -18.64 -7.78
C ASN A 70 -4.71 -19.84 -6.87
N ASP A 71 -4.18 -19.88 -5.65
CA ASP A 71 -4.57 -20.84 -4.62
C ASP A 71 -5.84 -20.34 -3.91
N GLU A 72 -6.98 -20.55 -4.55
CA GLU A 72 -8.27 -20.10 -4.04
C GLU A 72 -8.64 -20.78 -2.70
N ALA A 73 -8.33 -22.07 -2.55
CA ALA A 73 -8.68 -22.83 -1.35
C ALA A 73 -7.88 -22.34 -0.14
N GLY A 74 -6.57 -22.17 -0.31
CA GLY A 74 -5.69 -21.64 0.72
C GLY A 74 -6.02 -20.19 1.08
N ALA A 75 -6.25 -19.33 0.08
CA ALA A 75 -6.64 -17.95 0.31
C ALA A 75 -7.98 -17.84 1.04
N LEU A 76 -8.98 -18.65 0.69
CA LEU A 76 -10.28 -18.68 1.38
C LEU A 76 -10.15 -19.14 2.84
N ALA A 77 -9.38 -20.20 3.09
CA ALA A 77 -9.10 -20.68 4.44
C ALA A 77 -8.43 -19.58 5.27
N MET A 78 -7.47 -18.87 4.68
CA MET A 78 -6.76 -17.78 5.33
C MET A 78 -7.70 -16.60 5.63
N VAL A 79 -8.49 -16.12 4.66
CA VAL A 79 -9.51 -15.06 4.87
C VAL A 79 -10.48 -15.44 6.00
N ARG A 80 -10.91 -16.71 6.05
CA ARG A 80 -11.77 -17.24 7.12
C ARG A 80 -11.10 -17.21 8.49
N SER A 81 -9.82 -17.56 8.55
CA SER A 81 -9.05 -17.57 9.81
C SER A 81 -8.65 -16.18 10.32
N LEU A 82 -8.45 -15.21 9.43
CA LEU A 82 -8.01 -13.87 9.78
C LEU A 82 -9.12 -13.04 10.45
N ARG A 83 -8.70 -12.21 11.42
CA ARG A 83 -9.55 -11.18 12.03
C ARG A 83 -9.82 -10.05 11.01
N PRO A 84 -10.98 -9.39 11.07
CA PRO A 84 -11.34 -8.32 10.13
C PRO A 84 -10.34 -7.16 10.15
N ASP A 85 -9.82 -6.77 11.32
CA ASP A 85 -8.85 -5.66 11.42
C ASP A 85 -7.53 -5.99 10.71
N VAL A 86 -7.07 -7.24 10.84
CA VAL A 86 -5.85 -7.73 10.17
C VAL A 86 -6.11 -7.88 8.67
N LEU A 87 -7.27 -8.40 8.26
CA LEU A 87 -7.63 -8.47 6.85
C LEU A 87 -7.69 -7.08 6.20
N ALA A 88 -8.09 -6.06 6.96
CA ALA A 88 -8.13 -4.67 6.50
C ALA A 88 -6.73 -4.02 6.42
N SER A 89 -5.74 -4.49 7.17
CA SER A 89 -4.35 -4.02 7.03
C SER A 89 -3.63 -4.61 5.82
N VAL A 90 -4.04 -5.81 5.35
CA VAL A 90 -3.43 -6.47 4.20
C VAL A 90 -3.54 -5.61 2.94
N GLN A 91 -2.40 -5.08 2.51
CA GLN A 91 -2.23 -4.38 1.24
C GLN A 91 -0.80 -4.53 0.74
N ASP A 92 -0.61 -4.46 -0.58
CA ASP A 92 0.73 -4.41 -1.15
C ASP A 92 1.34 -3.00 -1.12
N LEU A 93 2.56 -2.88 -1.66
CA LEU A 93 3.28 -1.61 -1.79
C LEU A 93 2.57 -0.57 -2.68
N ALA A 94 1.59 -0.98 -3.49
CA ALA A 94 0.74 -0.09 -4.28
C ALA A 94 -0.54 0.34 -3.55
N GLY A 95 -0.78 -0.18 -2.34
CA GLY A 95 -2.03 0.00 -1.60
C GLY A 95 -3.17 -0.87 -2.12
N MET A 96 -2.89 -1.88 -2.95
CA MET A 96 -3.89 -2.86 -3.37
C MET A 96 -4.14 -3.84 -2.23
N THR A 97 -5.34 -3.73 -1.67
CA THR A 97 -5.84 -4.64 -0.63
C THR A 97 -6.14 -6.03 -1.18
N ALA A 98 -6.38 -7.00 -0.29
CA ALA A 98 -6.82 -8.35 -0.68
C ALA A 98 -8.05 -8.34 -1.62
N LEU A 99 -8.98 -7.37 -1.46
CA LEU A 99 -10.14 -7.24 -2.34
C LEU A 99 -9.77 -6.83 -3.77
N HIS A 100 -8.80 -5.92 -3.96
CA HIS A 100 -8.30 -5.55 -5.29
C HIS A 100 -7.71 -6.76 -6.02
N TRP A 101 -6.93 -7.56 -5.30
CA TRP A 101 -6.33 -8.79 -5.83
C TRP A 101 -7.38 -9.85 -6.16
N ALA A 102 -8.36 -10.07 -5.28
CA ALA A 102 -9.45 -11.02 -5.52
C ALA A 102 -10.25 -10.66 -6.79
N VAL A 103 -10.58 -9.37 -6.95
CA VAL A 103 -11.21 -8.86 -8.17
C VAL A 103 -10.30 -9.03 -9.37
N ARG A 104 -9.00 -8.75 -9.24
CA ARG A 104 -8.05 -8.86 -10.35
C ARG A 104 -7.89 -10.30 -10.86
N VAL A 105 -7.92 -11.28 -9.96
CA VAL A 105 -7.89 -12.70 -10.32
C VAL A 105 -9.28 -13.16 -10.82
N GLY A 106 -10.36 -12.48 -10.40
CA GLY A 106 -11.72 -12.81 -10.81
C GLY A 106 -12.34 -13.93 -9.98
N SER A 107 -11.85 -14.15 -8.75
CA SER A 107 -12.43 -15.13 -7.83
C SER A 107 -13.64 -14.54 -7.14
N LEU A 108 -14.82 -15.00 -7.55
CA LEU A 108 -16.10 -14.60 -6.96
C LEU A 108 -16.17 -15.00 -5.47
N SER A 109 -15.68 -16.19 -5.14
CA SER A 109 -15.69 -16.74 -3.77
C SER A 109 -14.89 -15.86 -2.81
N LEU A 110 -13.69 -15.43 -3.23
CA LEU A 110 -12.85 -14.54 -2.42
C LEU A 110 -13.48 -13.16 -2.25
N VAL A 111 -14.07 -12.60 -3.31
CA VAL A 111 -14.76 -11.30 -3.24
C VAL A 111 -15.88 -11.34 -2.20
N PHE A 112 -16.73 -12.37 -2.23
CA PHE A 112 -17.79 -12.50 -1.22
C PHE A 112 -17.24 -12.72 0.20
N ALA A 113 -16.28 -13.63 0.36
CA ALA A 113 -15.72 -13.93 1.68
C ALA A 113 -15.03 -12.71 2.32
N ILE A 114 -14.36 -11.88 1.51
CA ILE A 114 -13.74 -10.64 1.98
C ILE A 114 -14.82 -9.60 2.32
N LEU A 115 -15.82 -9.38 1.46
CA LEU A 115 -16.89 -8.40 1.70
C LEU A 115 -17.78 -8.77 2.90
N GLU A 116 -18.03 -10.05 3.15
CA GLU A 116 -18.76 -10.52 4.33
C GLU A 116 -18.04 -10.18 5.65
N LYS A 117 -16.70 -10.23 5.65
CA LYS A 117 -15.90 -9.94 6.85
C LYS A 117 -15.56 -8.46 7.00
N THR A 118 -15.20 -7.81 5.90
CA THR A 118 -14.67 -6.45 5.87
C THR A 118 -15.28 -5.65 4.71
N PRO A 119 -16.58 -5.30 4.80
CA PRO A 119 -17.26 -4.56 3.73
C PRO A 119 -16.63 -3.19 3.46
N GLN A 120 -16.00 -2.57 4.45
CA GLN A 120 -15.29 -1.30 4.32
C GLN A 120 -14.16 -1.31 3.29
N LEU A 121 -13.64 -2.50 2.92
CA LEU A 121 -12.63 -2.62 1.87
C LEU A 121 -13.17 -2.26 0.48
N ALA A 122 -14.49 -2.27 0.26
CA ALA A 122 -15.10 -1.89 -1.01
C ALA A 122 -14.85 -0.40 -1.35
N ASP A 123 -14.82 0.46 -0.33
CA ASP A 123 -14.64 1.90 -0.47
C ASP A 123 -13.17 2.32 -0.52
N ARG A 124 -12.25 1.43 -0.12
CA ARG A 124 -10.83 1.77 0.03
C ARG A 124 -10.15 1.83 -1.35
N PRO A 125 -9.63 2.98 -1.77
CA PRO A 125 -8.85 3.09 -2.99
C PRO A 125 -7.37 2.74 -2.76
N THR A 126 -6.66 2.45 -3.83
CA THR A 126 -5.20 2.30 -3.82
C THR A 126 -4.48 3.62 -3.53
N THR A 127 -3.18 3.53 -3.27
CA THR A 127 -2.35 4.70 -2.96
C THR A 127 -2.12 5.56 -4.20
N VAL A 128 -2.25 6.89 -4.06
CA VAL A 128 -2.13 7.87 -5.17
C VAL A 128 -0.75 7.85 -5.84
N GLY A 129 0.33 7.55 -5.10
CA GLY A 129 1.71 7.55 -5.61
C GLY A 129 2.14 6.28 -6.35
N ARG A 130 1.22 5.34 -6.61
CA ARG A 130 1.54 4.02 -7.17
C ARG A 130 0.60 3.69 -8.32
N SER A 131 1.01 2.74 -9.16
CA SER A 131 0.20 2.30 -10.31
C SER A 131 -0.64 1.08 -9.93
N PRO A 132 -1.98 1.09 -10.11
CA PRO A 132 -2.79 2.22 -10.56
C PRO A 132 -3.11 3.22 -9.43
N PRO A 133 -3.11 4.55 -9.69
CA PRO A 133 -3.24 5.56 -8.63
C PRO A 133 -4.70 5.78 -8.25
N HIS A 134 -5.01 5.62 -6.96
CA HIS A 134 -6.32 5.93 -6.39
C HIS A 134 -7.50 5.15 -7.01
N TRP A 135 -7.28 3.88 -7.33
CA TRP A 135 -8.32 3.02 -7.89
C TRP A 135 -9.06 2.28 -6.80
N THR A 136 -10.38 2.19 -6.94
CA THR A 136 -11.19 1.27 -6.12
C THR A 136 -11.18 -0.13 -6.73
N ALA A 137 -11.59 -1.13 -5.96
CA ALA A 137 -11.77 -2.50 -6.47
C ALA A 137 -12.72 -2.55 -7.69
N LEU A 138 -13.73 -1.66 -7.75
CA LEU A 138 -14.64 -1.57 -8.89
C LEU A 138 -13.97 -1.02 -10.15
N MET A 139 -13.02 -0.08 -10.01
CA MET A 139 -12.21 0.42 -11.13
C MET A 139 -11.27 -0.67 -11.66
N VAL A 140 -10.67 -1.47 -10.78
CA VAL A 140 -9.87 -2.64 -11.19
C VAL A 140 -10.72 -3.59 -12.03
N MET A 141 -11.95 -3.90 -11.62
CA MET A 141 -12.86 -4.72 -12.42
C MET A 141 -13.22 -4.06 -13.76
N ALA A 142 -13.54 -2.76 -13.72
CA ALA A 142 -13.89 -2.01 -14.92
C ALA A 142 -12.74 -2.04 -15.93
N ASP A 143 -11.49 -2.04 -15.47
CA ASP A 143 -10.29 -2.06 -16.31
C ASP A 143 -10.05 -3.39 -17.04
N GLN A 144 -10.60 -4.48 -16.51
CA GLN A 144 -10.40 -5.80 -17.08
C GLN A 144 -11.29 -6.07 -18.28
N SER A 145 -10.77 -6.91 -19.18
CA SER A 145 -11.56 -7.56 -20.22
C SER A 145 -12.69 -8.37 -19.59
N TYR A 146 -13.78 -8.57 -20.34
CA TYR A 146 -14.94 -9.33 -19.89
C TYR A 146 -14.54 -10.72 -19.37
N ARG A 147 -14.87 -11.02 -18.10
CA ARG A 147 -14.71 -12.34 -17.48
C ARG A 147 -16.05 -12.92 -17.05
N PRO A 148 -16.17 -14.25 -16.95
CA PRO A 148 -17.28 -14.87 -16.26
C PRO A 148 -17.40 -14.29 -14.84
N HIS A 149 -18.63 -14.10 -14.36
CA HIS A 149 -18.95 -13.56 -13.03
C HIS A 149 -18.72 -12.06 -12.78
N HIS A 150 -18.20 -11.27 -13.75
CA HIS A 150 -18.10 -9.80 -13.61
C HIS A 150 -19.42 -9.15 -13.17
N ARG A 151 -20.57 -9.63 -13.67
CA ARG A 151 -21.89 -9.11 -13.30
C ARG A 151 -22.20 -9.32 -11.81
N GLN A 152 -21.87 -10.50 -11.26
CA GLN A 152 -22.13 -10.83 -9.86
C GLN A 152 -21.15 -10.10 -8.94
N MET A 153 -19.87 -10.06 -9.32
CA MET A 153 -18.86 -9.28 -8.59
C MET A 153 -19.21 -7.79 -8.57
N ALA A 154 -19.64 -7.21 -9.71
CA ALA A 154 -20.07 -5.83 -9.78
C ALA A 154 -21.26 -5.57 -8.86
N ALA A 155 -22.24 -6.48 -8.83
CA ALA A 155 -23.38 -6.36 -7.93
C ALA A 155 -22.96 -6.41 -6.45
N ALA A 156 -22.04 -7.29 -6.08
CA ALA A 156 -21.53 -7.38 -4.71
C ALA A 156 -20.80 -6.08 -4.31
N LEU A 157 -19.82 -5.64 -5.09
CA LEU A 157 -19.07 -4.42 -4.79
C LEU A 157 -19.97 -3.19 -4.72
N VAL A 158 -20.82 -2.95 -5.73
CA VAL A 158 -21.70 -1.77 -5.78
C VAL A 158 -22.69 -1.75 -4.60
N SER A 159 -23.08 -2.92 -4.08
CA SER A 159 -23.99 -2.99 -2.92
C SER A 159 -23.30 -2.55 -1.62
N HIS A 160 -21.99 -2.82 -1.48
CA HIS A 160 -21.19 -2.48 -0.31
C HIS A 160 -20.45 -1.14 -0.42
N MET A 161 -20.49 -0.47 -1.59
CA MET A 161 -19.85 0.83 -1.78
C MET A 161 -20.76 2.00 -1.36
N SER A 162 -20.16 3.04 -0.79
CA SER A 162 -20.82 4.31 -0.50
C SER A 162 -20.98 5.20 -1.76
N GLN A 163 -21.87 6.19 -1.68
CA GLN A 163 -22.09 7.17 -2.76
C GLN A 163 -20.81 7.92 -3.14
N THR A 164 -20.02 8.30 -2.13
CA THR A 164 -18.75 8.98 -2.32
C THR A 164 -17.74 8.07 -3.01
N ALA A 165 -17.63 6.80 -2.59
CA ALA A 165 -16.73 5.83 -3.20
C ALA A 165 -17.05 5.52 -4.67
N LEU A 166 -18.34 5.47 -5.04
CA LEU A 166 -18.75 5.28 -6.44
C LEU A 166 -18.36 6.47 -7.34
N SER A 167 -18.20 7.66 -6.76
CA SER A 167 -17.84 8.89 -7.46
C SER A 167 -16.38 9.29 -7.28
N VAL A 168 -15.55 8.41 -6.68
CA VAL A 168 -14.10 8.61 -6.57
C VAL A 168 -13.49 8.78 -7.96
N ARG A 169 -12.51 9.67 -8.04
CA ARG A 169 -11.72 9.92 -9.24
C ARG A 169 -10.38 9.22 -9.08
N ALA A 170 -10.03 8.37 -10.03
CA ALA A 170 -8.68 7.82 -10.14
C ALA A 170 -7.64 8.94 -10.33
N GLY A 171 -6.35 8.62 -10.27
CA GLY A 171 -5.28 9.58 -10.55
C GLY A 171 -5.32 10.18 -11.96
N THR A 172 -5.98 9.52 -12.92
CA THR A 172 -6.27 10.07 -14.26
C THR A 172 -7.50 10.97 -14.31
N LEU A 173 -8.12 11.25 -13.16
CA LEU A 173 -9.39 11.97 -13.00
C LEU A 173 -10.64 11.24 -13.51
N SER A 174 -10.48 10.01 -13.98
CA SER A 174 -11.57 9.15 -14.42
C SER A 174 -12.32 8.55 -13.23
N THR A 175 -13.65 8.49 -13.33
CA THR A 175 -14.48 7.70 -12.41
C THR A 175 -14.67 6.29 -12.95
N VAL A 176 -15.26 5.40 -12.14
CA VAL A 176 -15.59 4.05 -12.59
C VAL A 176 -16.49 4.03 -13.83
N SER A 177 -17.40 5.02 -13.96
CA SER A 177 -18.28 5.15 -15.12
C SER A 177 -17.53 5.52 -16.39
N HIS A 178 -16.47 6.33 -16.30
CA HIS A 178 -15.60 6.62 -17.43
C HIS A 178 -14.89 5.35 -17.92
N LEU A 179 -14.33 4.56 -16.99
CA LEU A 179 -13.67 3.29 -17.32
C LEU A 179 -14.65 2.27 -17.92
N ALA A 180 -15.85 2.16 -17.32
CA ALA A 180 -16.90 1.27 -17.80
C ALA A 180 -17.38 1.67 -19.21
N ALA A 181 -17.57 2.97 -19.47
CA ALA A 181 -17.97 3.47 -20.79
C ALA A 181 -16.86 3.23 -21.83
N ALA A 182 -15.60 3.54 -21.49
CA ALA A 182 -14.45 3.36 -22.39
C ALA A 182 -14.26 1.89 -22.81
N ARG A 183 -14.63 0.94 -21.94
CA ARG A 183 -14.50 -0.50 -22.18
C ARG A 183 -15.80 -1.20 -22.63
N GLY A 184 -16.89 -0.45 -22.79
CA GLY A 184 -18.18 -1.02 -23.18
C GLY A 184 -18.85 -1.88 -22.10
N HIS A 185 -18.51 -1.72 -20.82
CA HIS A 185 -19.14 -2.43 -19.70
C HIS A 185 -20.50 -1.82 -19.34
N ILE A 186 -21.46 -1.92 -20.26
CA ILE A 186 -22.79 -1.29 -20.16
C ILE A 186 -23.53 -1.74 -18.89
N HIS A 187 -23.41 -3.02 -18.50
CA HIS A 187 -24.06 -3.54 -17.29
C HIS A 187 -23.50 -2.93 -16.01
N LEU A 188 -22.17 -2.74 -15.93
CA LEU A 188 -21.53 -2.10 -14.79
C LEU A 188 -21.96 -0.64 -14.70
N LEU A 189 -21.93 0.09 -15.82
CA LEU A 189 -22.37 1.47 -15.90
C LEU A 189 -23.82 1.63 -15.42
N LYS A 190 -24.75 0.82 -15.96
CA LYS A 190 -26.15 0.83 -15.53
C LYS A 190 -26.30 0.55 -14.03
N LYS A 191 -25.54 -0.41 -13.49
CA LYS A 191 -25.61 -0.78 -12.07
C LYS A 191 -25.14 0.36 -11.16
N VAL A 192 -24.03 1.01 -11.52
CA VAL A 192 -23.48 2.15 -10.76
C VAL A 192 -24.46 3.33 -10.77
N LEU A 193 -24.98 3.71 -11.94
CA LEU A 193 -25.94 4.82 -12.06
C LEU A 193 -27.23 4.54 -11.31
N TRP A 194 -27.75 3.30 -11.39
CA TRP A 194 -28.94 2.91 -10.64
C TRP A 194 -28.70 2.97 -9.13
N ARG A 195 -27.53 2.50 -8.65
CA ARG A 195 -27.18 2.56 -7.22
C ARG A 195 -26.99 3.99 -6.73
N LEU A 196 -26.39 4.87 -7.53
CA LEU A 196 -26.29 6.30 -7.22
C LEU A 196 -27.67 6.94 -7.12
N ASN A 197 -28.59 6.58 -8.03
CA ASN A 197 -29.97 7.06 -7.98
C ASN A 197 -30.72 6.55 -6.74
N ASP A 198 -30.51 5.29 -6.37
CA ASP A 198 -31.11 4.67 -5.17
C ASP A 198 -30.64 5.36 -3.87
N MET A 199 -29.36 5.76 -3.80
CA MET A 199 -28.80 6.39 -2.59
C MET A 199 -29.01 7.91 -2.52
N GLY A 200 -28.91 8.62 -3.64
CA GLY A 200 -28.91 10.09 -3.67
C GLY A 200 -29.77 10.70 -4.78
N GLY A 201 -30.66 9.91 -5.38
CA GLY A 201 -31.61 10.36 -6.40
C GLY A 201 -30.97 10.84 -7.70
N HIS A 202 -31.76 11.56 -8.48
CA HIS A 202 -31.32 12.13 -9.75
C HIS A 202 -30.17 13.13 -9.59
N GLN A 203 -30.10 13.82 -8.45
CA GLN A 203 -29.02 14.77 -8.15
C GLN A 203 -27.67 14.06 -8.10
N ALA A 204 -27.56 12.95 -7.36
CA ALA A 204 -26.31 12.19 -7.26
C ALA A 204 -25.84 11.67 -8.63
N VAL A 205 -26.78 11.23 -9.47
CA VAL A 205 -26.47 10.78 -10.83
C VAL A 205 -25.98 11.96 -11.68
N SER A 206 -26.66 13.09 -11.61
CA SER A 206 -26.27 14.30 -12.35
C SER A 206 -24.89 14.80 -11.93
N GLU A 207 -24.61 14.85 -10.63
CA GLU A 207 -23.31 15.23 -10.09
C GLU A 207 -22.22 14.26 -10.54
N HIS A 208 -22.48 12.96 -10.47
CA HIS A 208 -21.55 11.94 -10.92
C HIS A 208 -21.22 12.04 -12.42
N LEU A 209 -22.23 12.23 -13.26
CA LEU A 209 -22.06 12.39 -14.71
C LEU A 209 -21.43 13.73 -15.10
N ALA A 210 -21.57 14.75 -14.26
CA ALA A 210 -20.90 16.05 -14.46
C ALA A 210 -19.40 16.02 -14.16
N ILE A 211 -18.88 14.96 -13.51
CA ILE A 211 -17.44 14.82 -13.25
C ILE A 211 -16.70 14.69 -14.57
N VAL A 212 -15.82 15.65 -14.85
CA VAL A 212 -15.02 15.65 -16.07
C VAL A 212 -13.73 14.83 -15.88
N ASN A 213 -13.45 13.94 -16.84
CA ASN A 213 -12.15 13.26 -16.99
C ASN A 213 -11.11 14.17 -17.66
N SER A 214 -10.98 15.40 -17.15
CA SER A 214 -9.97 16.35 -17.62
C SER A 214 -9.52 17.22 -16.46
N VAL A 215 -8.26 17.64 -16.54
CA VAL A 215 -7.71 18.65 -15.64
C VAL A 215 -8.32 20.02 -15.89
N ALA A 216 -8.98 20.28 -17.03
CA ALA A 216 -9.40 21.63 -17.44
C ALA A 216 -10.59 22.21 -16.64
N SER A 217 -11.07 21.55 -15.57
CA SER A 217 -12.16 22.08 -14.75
C SER A 217 -11.83 23.42 -14.07
N TRP A 218 -10.55 23.79 -13.96
CA TRP A 218 -10.12 25.13 -13.50
C TRP A 218 -10.13 26.19 -14.61
N LEU A 219 -10.12 25.78 -15.89
CA LEU A 219 -10.22 26.68 -17.05
C LEU A 219 -11.68 26.97 -17.43
N THR A 220 -12.63 26.10 -17.07
CA THR A 220 -14.07 26.34 -17.32
C THR A 220 -14.71 27.46 -16.49
N SER A 221 -13.92 28.18 -15.67
CA SER A 221 -14.35 29.43 -15.05
C SER A 221 -14.21 30.64 -16.00
N THR A 222 -13.73 30.47 -17.23
CA THR A 222 -13.84 31.50 -18.27
C THR A 222 -15.17 31.33 -19.02
N ARG A 223 -15.88 32.45 -19.19
CA ARG A 223 -17.26 32.60 -19.70
C ARG A 223 -17.62 31.80 -20.97
N GLU A 224 -16.65 31.39 -21.77
CA GLU A 224 -16.87 30.82 -23.11
C GLU A 224 -17.53 29.42 -23.10
N PHE A 225 -17.52 28.68 -21.98
CA PHE A 225 -18.16 27.36 -21.89
C PHE A 225 -19.57 27.36 -21.28
N GLN A 226 -20.05 28.48 -20.70
CA GLN A 226 -21.44 28.59 -20.23
C GLN A 226 -22.44 28.49 -21.39
N ASP A 227 -22.05 28.97 -22.58
CA ASP A 227 -22.88 28.95 -23.78
C ASP A 227 -23.08 27.54 -24.36
N PHE A 228 -22.11 26.64 -24.17
CA PHE A 228 -22.23 25.25 -24.63
C PHE A 228 -23.17 24.43 -23.73
N ARG A 229 -23.23 24.75 -22.43
CA ARG A 229 -24.12 24.08 -21.46
C ARG A 229 -25.59 24.48 -21.68
N LEU A 230 -25.84 25.75 -22.02
CA LEU A 230 -27.17 26.24 -22.43
C LEU A 230 -27.67 25.58 -23.71
N SER A 231 -26.78 25.33 -24.67
CA SER A 231 -27.12 24.68 -25.94
C SER A 231 -27.57 23.22 -25.77
N PHE A 232 -27.04 22.52 -24.76
CA PHE A 232 -27.38 21.12 -24.48
C PHE A 232 -28.68 20.96 -23.66
N GLU A 233 -29.01 21.89 -22.76
CA GLU A 233 -30.28 21.87 -22.03
C GLU A 233 -31.48 22.25 -22.92
N ILE A 234 -31.29 23.19 -23.87
CA ILE A 234 -32.34 23.55 -24.84
C ILE A 234 -32.70 22.37 -25.76
N LEU A 235 -31.72 21.53 -26.09
CA LEU A 235 -31.94 20.35 -26.96
C LEU A 235 -32.65 19.18 -26.26
N PHE A 236 -32.62 19.12 -24.92
CA PHE A 236 -33.30 18.07 -24.14
C PHE A 236 -34.64 18.52 -23.51
N ALA A 237 -34.99 19.80 -23.57
CA ALA A 237 -36.26 20.33 -23.10
C ALA A 237 -37.38 20.33 -24.17
N GLN A 238 -37.10 19.89 -25.40
CA GLN A 238 -38.05 19.87 -26.53
C GLN A 238 -38.53 18.48 -26.96
N ASN A 239 -38.46 17.46 -26.09
CA ASN A 239 -39.08 16.15 -26.35
C ASN A 239 -39.95 15.70 -25.17
#